data_AF-A0A2S8F3Y7-F1
#
_entry.id   AF-A0A2S8F3Y7-F1
#
_cell.length_a   1.000
_cell.length_b   1.000
_cell.length_c   1.000
_cell.angle_alpha   90.00
_cell.angle_beta   90.00
_cell.angle_gamma   90.00
#
_symmetry.space_group_name_H-M   'P 1'
#
loop_
_entity.id
_entity.type
_entity.pdbx_description
1 polymer ?
#
loop_
_entity_poly.entity_id
_entity_poly.type
_entity_poly.pdbx_seq_one_letter_code
_entity_poly.pdbx_strand_id
1 'polypeptide(L)'
;MTTRTNITLVAITLLCVTAGWAQAEDLKKILEKFENDEAVLLDVREEVEWKKGHLEGATLAPFSKIAFDPECKKIIAALPPGKEVYTYSNQGKRAFFAANYLSERNGQPATALKAGYRALIAAGFKDADLRPKGFLEQIREQEEKDLGK
;
A
#
# COMPACT_ATOMS: atom_id res chain seq x y z
N MET A 1 -36.87 34.49 43.94
CA MET A 1 -36.24 34.65 42.62
C MET A 1 -35.41 33.41 42.34
N THR A 2 -35.94 32.54 41.49
CA THR A 2 -35.32 31.30 41.02
C THR A 2 -34.72 31.57 39.64
N THR A 3 -33.42 31.39 39.47
CA THR A 3 -32.82 31.16 38.15
C THR A 3 -31.65 30.20 38.28
N ARG A 4 -31.84 29.03 37.66
CA ARG A 4 -30.86 28.00 37.33
C ARG A 4 -30.06 28.46 36.10
N THR A 5 -28.76 28.22 36.05
CA THR A 5 -28.01 28.03 34.77
C THR A 5 -26.63 27.42 35.10
N ASN A 6 -26.51 26.11 35.05
CA ASN A 6 -25.97 25.29 33.94
C ASN A 6 -24.45 25.15 33.98
N ILE A 7 -24.02 24.07 34.62
CA ILE A 7 -22.67 23.50 34.56
C ILE A 7 -22.52 22.87 33.17
N THR A 8 -21.75 23.49 32.28
CA THR A 8 -21.37 22.87 31.02
C THR A 8 -20.22 21.90 31.29
N LEU A 9 -20.57 20.63 31.39
CA LEU A 9 -19.65 19.50 31.50
C LEU A 9 -18.96 19.31 30.13
N VAL A 10 -17.74 19.83 29.97
CA VAL A 10 -16.88 19.53 28.82
C VAL A 10 -16.23 18.18 29.07
N ALA A 11 -16.94 17.11 28.72
CA ALA A 11 -16.38 15.77 28.64
C ALA A 11 -15.62 15.64 27.31
N ILE A 12 -14.36 16.07 27.28
CA ILE A 12 -13.44 15.68 26.21
C ILE A 12 -13.07 14.22 26.50
N THR A 13 -13.85 13.29 25.98
CA THR A 13 -13.42 11.90 25.85
C THR A 13 -12.33 11.86 24.79
N LEU A 14 -11.10 11.99 25.25
CA LEU A 14 -9.90 11.61 24.51
C LEU A 14 -10.02 10.11 24.22
N LEU A 15 -10.55 9.77 23.04
CA LEU A 15 -10.60 8.39 22.58
C LEU A 15 -9.15 7.95 22.37
N CYS A 16 -8.67 7.10 23.27
CA CYS A 16 -7.41 6.39 23.13
C CYS A 16 -7.32 5.79 21.72
N VAL A 17 -6.44 6.32 20.88
CA VAL A 17 -5.94 5.54 19.74
C VAL A 17 -5.00 4.52 20.34
N THR A 18 -5.56 3.40 20.79
CA THR A 18 -4.77 2.20 20.98
C THR A 18 -4.12 1.92 19.64
N ALA A 19 -2.79 1.99 19.58
CA ALA A 19 -2.02 1.35 18.52
C ALA A 19 -2.26 -0.16 18.66
N GLY A 20 -3.44 -0.57 18.22
CA GLY A 20 -3.86 -1.94 18.17
C GLY A 20 -3.01 -2.61 17.12
N TRP A 21 -2.47 -3.78 17.47
CA TRP A 21 -2.10 -4.76 16.49
C TRP A 21 -3.26 -4.86 15.50
N ALA A 22 -3.06 -4.31 14.29
CA ALA A 22 -4.12 -4.27 13.29
C ALA A 22 -4.71 -5.67 13.16
N GLN A 23 -6.03 -5.77 13.33
CA GLN A 23 -6.79 -6.96 13.00
C GLN A 23 -6.33 -7.38 11.60
N ALA A 24 -6.10 -8.67 11.38
CA ALA A 24 -5.85 -9.14 10.03
C ALA A 24 -7.13 -8.86 9.23
N GLU A 25 -7.16 -7.72 8.54
CA GLU A 25 -8.21 -7.44 7.58
C GLU A 25 -8.17 -8.54 6.53
N ASP A 26 -9.36 -8.98 6.11
CA ASP A 26 -9.48 -9.96 5.05
C ASP A 26 -8.82 -9.39 3.79
N LEU A 27 -7.88 -10.14 3.20
CA LEU A 27 -7.14 -9.73 2.00
C LEU A 27 -8.08 -9.35 0.86
N LYS A 28 -9.27 -9.95 0.80
CA LYS A 28 -10.30 -9.57 -0.19
C LYS A 28 -10.80 -8.14 0.00
N LYS A 29 -11.02 -7.71 1.23
CA LYS A 29 -11.45 -6.32 1.51
C LYS A 29 -10.35 -5.33 1.15
N ILE A 30 -9.10 -5.70 1.41
CA ILE A 30 -7.94 -4.87 1.04
C ILE A 30 -7.83 -4.78 -0.49
N LEU A 31 -8.06 -5.89 -1.20
CA LEU A 31 -8.12 -5.90 -2.65
C LEU A 31 -9.25 -5.00 -3.17
N GLU A 32 -10.46 -5.09 -2.61
CA GLU A 32 -11.59 -4.23 -2.97
C GLU A 32 -11.27 -2.74 -2.76
N LYS A 33 -10.67 -2.37 -1.61
CA LYS A 33 -10.22 -1.00 -1.35
C LYS A 33 -9.17 -0.54 -2.38
N PHE A 34 -8.24 -1.42 -2.75
CA PHE A 34 -7.22 -1.12 -3.75
C PHE A 34 -7.82 -0.93 -5.15
N GLU A 35 -8.74 -1.79 -5.55
CA GLU A 35 -9.45 -1.69 -6.84
C GLU A 35 -10.38 -0.45 -6.92
N ASN A 36 -10.94 -0.02 -5.78
CA ASN A 36 -11.75 1.19 -5.66
C ASN A 36 -10.93 2.48 -5.49
N ASP A 37 -9.59 2.41 -5.58
CA ASP A 37 -8.68 3.54 -5.43
C ASP A 37 -8.71 4.19 -4.02
N GLU A 38 -9.17 3.46 -3.00
CA GLU A 38 -9.21 3.88 -1.59
C GLU A 38 -7.92 3.52 -0.84
N ALA A 39 -7.09 2.66 -1.42
CA ALA A 39 -5.87 2.16 -0.81
C ALA A 39 -4.69 2.14 -1.79
N VAL A 40 -3.47 2.18 -1.24
CA VAL A 40 -2.22 2.04 -1.99
C VAL A 40 -1.40 0.89 -1.43
N LEU A 41 -0.76 0.13 -2.33
CA LEU A 41 0.13 -0.96 -1.98
C LEU A 41 1.59 -0.51 -2.09
N LEU A 42 2.31 -0.58 -0.98
CA LEU A 42 3.74 -0.29 -0.92
C LEU A 42 4.53 -1.60 -0.79
N ASP A 43 5.27 -1.95 -1.85
CA ASP A 43 6.18 -3.09 -1.82
C ASP A 43 7.49 -2.68 -1.17
N VAL A 44 7.79 -3.28 -0.02
CA VAL A 44 9.01 -3.00 0.75
C VAL A 44 10.06 -4.11 0.59
N ARG A 45 9.91 -4.98 -0.41
CA ARG A 45 10.93 -5.95 -0.83
C ARG A 45 12.13 -5.25 -1.49
N GLU A 46 13.19 -6.01 -1.72
CA GLU A 46 14.36 -5.48 -2.44
C GLU A 46 14.08 -5.37 -3.94
N GLU A 47 14.80 -4.47 -4.62
CA GLU A 47 14.67 -4.27 -6.07
C GLU A 47 14.83 -5.57 -6.89
N VAL A 48 15.68 -6.48 -6.44
CA VAL A 48 15.92 -7.77 -7.10
C VAL A 48 14.70 -8.70 -7.02
N GLU A 49 13.87 -8.56 -5.98
CA GLU A 49 12.60 -9.28 -5.86
C GLU A 49 11.54 -8.61 -6.74
N TRP A 50 11.46 -7.27 -6.69
CA TRP A 50 10.54 -6.48 -7.50
C TRP A 50 10.69 -6.73 -9.01
N LYS A 51 11.92 -6.75 -9.51
CA LYS A 51 12.23 -6.99 -10.94
C LYS A 51 11.85 -8.38 -11.42
N LYS A 52 11.68 -9.35 -10.52
CA LYS A 52 11.23 -10.71 -10.86
C LYS A 52 9.70 -10.83 -10.96
N GLY A 53 8.98 -9.87 -10.41
CA GLY A 53 7.52 -9.89 -10.28
C GLY A 53 7.08 -9.07 -9.08
N HIS A 54 6.00 -8.32 -9.25
CA HIS A 54 5.42 -7.47 -8.21
C HIS A 54 3.93 -7.28 -8.49
N LEU A 55 3.18 -6.83 -7.47
CA LEU A 55 1.75 -6.61 -7.66
C LEU A 55 1.50 -5.44 -8.62
N GLU A 56 0.53 -5.61 -9.51
CA GLU A 56 0.08 -4.55 -10.42
C GLU A 56 -0.37 -3.32 -9.62
N GLY A 57 0.08 -2.13 -10.03
CA GLY A 57 -0.25 -0.86 -9.37
C GLY A 57 0.40 -0.64 -7.99
N ALA A 58 1.23 -1.58 -7.49
CA ALA A 58 2.03 -1.33 -6.30
C ALA A 58 3.13 -0.30 -6.58
N THR A 59 3.63 0.34 -5.53
CA THR A 59 4.81 1.23 -5.59
C THR A 59 5.96 0.62 -4.80
N LEU A 60 7.17 0.66 -5.37
CA LEU A 60 8.36 0.11 -4.72
C LEU A 60 8.99 1.13 -3.76
N ALA A 61 9.20 0.73 -2.51
CA ALA A 61 10.02 1.47 -1.54
C ALA A 61 10.82 0.46 -0.69
N PRO A 62 12.01 0.02 -1.15
CA PRO A 62 12.73 -1.07 -0.50
C PRO A 62 13.02 -0.76 0.96
N PHE A 63 12.76 -1.72 1.84
CA PHE A 63 12.97 -1.49 3.28
C PHE A 63 14.41 -1.10 3.61
N SER A 64 15.38 -1.68 2.90
CA SER A 64 16.80 -1.34 3.02
C SER A 64 17.10 0.13 2.72
N LYS A 65 16.24 0.84 1.99
CA LYS A 65 16.45 2.20 1.49
C LYS A 65 15.51 3.24 2.11
N ILE A 66 14.41 2.80 2.72
CA ILE A 66 13.29 3.65 3.19
C ILE A 66 13.74 4.82 4.08
N ALA A 67 14.83 4.66 4.85
CA ALA A 67 15.28 5.64 5.81
C ALA A 67 16.21 6.73 5.24
N PHE A 68 16.94 6.45 4.16
CA PHE A 68 18.03 7.31 3.70
C PHE A 68 17.99 7.64 2.21
N ASP A 69 17.37 6.79 1.38
CA ASP A 69 17.31 7.00 -0.06
C ASP A 69 16.36 8.17 -0.39
N PRO A 70 16.83 9.21 -1.09
CA PRO A 70 16.00 10.37 -1.44
C PRO A 70 14.78 10.02 -2.31
N GLU A 71 14.89 9.04 -3.20
CA GLU A 71 13.77 8.63 -4.05
C GLU A 71 12.70 7.91 -3.24
N CYS A 72 13.09 7.04 -2.31
CA CYS A 72 12.14 6.45 -1.35
C CYS A 72 11.42 7.53 -0.54
N LYS A 73 12.14 8.56 -0.06
CA LYS A 73 11.52 9.67 0.69
C LYS A 73 10.52 10.44 -0.15
N LYS A 74 10.82 10.70 -1.43
CA LYS A 74 9.89 11.35 -2.36
C LYS A 74 8.64 10.51 -2.58
N ILE A 75 8.80 9.20 -2.80
CA ILE A 75 7.68 8.26 -2.96
C ILE A 75 6.76 8.31 -1.74
N ILE A 76 7.33 8.23 -0.55
CA ILE A 76 6.58 8.24 0.72
C ILE A 76 5.88 9.60 0.91
N ALA A 77 6.55 10.71 0.63
CA ALA A 77 5.97 12.04 0.73
C ALA A 77 4.88 12.31 -0.32
N ALA A 78 4.91 11.60 -1.45
CA ALA A 78 3.92 11.69 -2.52
C ALA A 78 2.74 10.71 -2.34
N LEU A 79 2.70 9.95 -1.23
CA LEU A 79 1.56 9.07 -0.95
C LEU A 79 0.28 9.90 -0.86
N PRO A 80 -0.79 9.49 -1.55
CA PRO A 80 -2.02 10.27 -1.64
C PRO A 80 -2.68 10.42 -0.26
N PRO A 81 -2.97 11.66 0.19
CA PRO A 81 -3.64 11.87 1.47
C PRO A 81 -5.06 11.29 1.42
N GLY A 82 -5.50 10.69 2.52
CA GLY A 82 -6.83 10.08 2.64
C GLY A 82 -6.95 8.65 2.11
N LYS A 83 -5.92 8.11 1.43
CA LYS A 83 -5.87 6.69 1.08
C LYS A 83 -5.18 5.87 2.16
N GLU A 84 -5.66 4.64 2.35
CA GLU A 84 -5.01 3.69 3.26
C GLU A 84 -3.72 3.16 2.65
N VAL A 85 -2.63 3.17 3.43
CA VAL A 85 -1.32 2.68 2.98
C VAL A 85 -1.11 1.27 3.51
N TYR A 86 -1.01 0.28 2.62
CA TYR A 86 -0.68 -1.09 3.00
C TYR A 86 0.73 -1.45 2.56
N THR A 87 1.58 -1.84 3.51
CA THR A 87 2.92 -2.34 3.20
C THR A 87 2.90 -3.86 3.09
N TYR A 88 3.64 -4.42 2.14
CA TYR A 88 3.83 -5.86 2.03
C TYR A 88 5.27 -6.24 1.73
N SER A 89 5.60 -7.49 2.05
CA SER A 89 6.91 -8.05 1.74
C SER A 89 6.78 -9.52 1.36
N ASN A 90 7.91 -10.22 1.19
CA ASN A 90 7.87 -11.64 0.86
C ASN A 90 7.18 -12.51 1.94
N GLN A 91 7.30 -12.14 3.23
CA GLN A 91 6.79 -12.92 4.37
C GLN A 91 6.18 -12.04 5.48
N GLY A 92 5.81 -10.79 5.18
CA GLY A 92 5.24 -9.85 6.16
C GLY A 92 6.22 -9.20 7.15
N LYS A 93 7.38 -9.80 7.46
CA LYS A 93 8.33 -9.24 8.46
C LYS A 93 8.85 -7.83 8.12
N ARG A 94 9.32 -7.61 6.88
CA ARG A 94 9.80 -6.28 6.46
C ARG A 94 8.67 -5.26 6.40
N ALA A 95 7.47 -5.70 6.02
CA ALA A 95 6.27 -4.87 6.01
C ALA A 95 5.95 -4.31 7.40
N PHE A 96 6.04 -5.15 8.44
CA PHE A 96 5.85 -4.70 9.83
C PHE A 96 6.80 -3.55 10.21
N PHE A 97 8.10 -3.72 9.97
CA PHE A 97 9.07 -2.67 10.30
C PHE A 97 8.90 -1.42 9.43
N ALA A 98 8.55 -1.58 8.16
CA ALA A 98 8.29 -0.46 7.27
C ALA A 98 7.06 0.35 7.69
N ALA A 99 5.95 -0.32 8.03
CA ALA A 99 4.73 0.33 8.51
C ALA A 99 4.98 1.15 9.79
N ASN A 100 5.73 0.59 10.74
CA ASN A 100 6.12 1.31 11.95
C ASN A 100 7.02 2.51 11.62
N TYR A 101 8.00 2.35 10.73
CA TYR A 101 8.84 3.46 10.29
C TYR A 101 8.02 4.59 9.67
N LEU A 102 7.08 4.28 8.78
CA LEU A 102 6.21 5.26 8.12
C LEU A 102 5.33 6.00 9.13
N SER A 103 4.72 5.26 10.05
CA SER A 103 3.81 5.81 11.05
C SER A 103 4.54 6.68 12.07
N GLU A 104 5.69 6.23 12.59
CA GLU A 104 6.42 6.92 13.64
C GLU A 104 7.29 8.07 13.14
N ARG A 105 7.89 7.94 11.95
CA ARG A 105 8.89 8.90 11.45
C ARG A 105 8.37 9.82 10.38
N ASN A 106 7.43 9.35 9.57
CA ASN A 106 6.91 10.12 8.45
C ASN A 106 5.49 10.66 8.72
N GLY A 107 4.89 10.32 9.86
CA GLY A 107 3.52 10.70 10.22
C GLY A 107 2.46 10.12 9.28
N GLN A 108 2.83 9.14 8.45
CA GLN A 108 1.94 8.50 7.50
C GLN A 108 1.48 7.17 8.09
N PRO A 109 0.22 7.04 8.54
CA PRO A 109 -0.27 5.78 9.06
C PRO A 109 -0.24 4.73 7.95
N ALA A 110 0.42 3.61 8.23
CA ALA A 110 0.52 2.48 7.32
C ALA A 110 0.19 1.17 8.05
N THR A 111 -0.51 0.28 7.36
CA THR A 111 -0.90 -1.03 7.86
C THR A 111 -0.01 -2.10 7.23
N ALA A 112 0.63 -2.93 8.06
CA ALA A 112 1.45 -4.02 7.57
C ALA A 112 0.60 -5.25 7.23
N LEU A 113 0.70 -5.73 5.98
CA LEU A 113 0.11 -7.01 5.59
C LEU A 113 0.94 -8.15 6.19
N LYS A 114 0.28 -8.98 7.02
CA LYS A 114 0.88 -10.21 7.56
C LYS A 114 1.14 -11.22 6.45
N ALA A 115 0.28 -11.25 5.44
CA ALA A 115 0.42 -12.10 4.27
C ALA A 115 1.64 -11.69 3.43
N GLY A 116 2.39 -12.68 2.97
CA GLY A 116 3.47 -12.48 2.02
C GLY A 116 2.97 -12.33 0.58
N TYR A 117 3.83 -11.85 -0.31
CA TYR A 117 3.56 -11.67 -1.74
C TYR A 117 2.82 -12.85 -2.41
N ARG A 118 3.27 -14.09 -2.20
CA ARG A 118 2.60 -15.27 -2.79
C ARG A 118 1.17 -15.47 -2.29
N ALA A 119 0.90 -15.13 -1.03
CA ALA A 119 -0.44 -15.24 -0.46
C ALA A 119 -1.36 -14.11 -0.98
N LEU A 120 -0.80 -12.94 -1.29
CA LEU A 120 -1.55 -11.85 -1.95
C LEU A 120 -1.98 -12.28 -3.36
N ILE A 121 -1.06 -12.83 -4.16
CA ILE A 121 -1.42 -13.39 -5.48
C ILE A 121 -2.52 -14.45 -5.35
N ALA A 122 -2.40 -15.38 -4.39
CA ALA A 122 -3.41 -16.41 -4.15
C ALA A 122 -4.77 -15.84 -3.68
N ALA A 123 -4.77 -14.63 -3.09
CA ALA A 123 -5.97 -13.93 -2.66
C ALA A 123 -6.65 -13.13 -3.79
N GLY A 124 -6.05 -13.05 -4.98
CA GLY A 124 -6.63 -12.39 -6.15
C GLY A 124 -5.91 -11.12 -6.61
N PHE A 125 -4.85 -10.70 -5.92
CA PHE A 125 -4.03 -9.59 -6.41
C PHE A 125 -3.32 -10.00 -7.71
N LYS A 126 -3.28 -9.09 -8.69
CA LYS A 126 -2.68 -9.35 -10.00
C LYS A 126 -1.17 -9.11 -9.99
N ASP A 127 -0.44 -9.92 -10.75
CA ASP A 127 0.97 -9.64 -11.03
C ASP A 127 1.08 -8.55 -12.10
N ALA A 128 2.09 -7.70 -11.97
CA ALA A 128 2.36 -6.66 -12.93
C ALA A 128 2.86 -7.26 -14.24
N ASP A 129 2.42 -6.69 -15.35
CA ASP A 129 2.94 -7.05 -16.66
C ASP A 129 4.38 -6.52 -16.84
N LEU A 130 5.35 -7.45 -16.80
CA LEU A 130 6.78 -7.12 -16.97
C LEU A 130 7.21 -7.00 -18.43
N ARG A 131 6.31 -7.22 -19.40
CA ARG A 131 6.65 -7.08 -20.82
C ARG A 131 7.04 -5.62 -21.14
N PRO A 132 7.96 -5.40 -22.08
CA PRO A 132 8.29 -4.04 -22.54
C PRO A 132 7.02 -3.30 -22.98
N LYS A 133 6.95 -2.00 -22.65
CA LYS A 133 5.83 -1.17 -23.13
C LYS A 133 5.75 -1.23 -24.66
N GLY A 134 4.54 -1.41 -25.19
CA GLY A 134 4.29 -1.53 -26.61
C GLY A 134 4.57 -2.93 -27.20
N PHE A 135 5.04 -3.90 -26.42
CA PHE A 135 5.30 -5.26 -26.91
C PHE A 135 4.04 -5.92 -27.50
N LEU A 136 2.88 -5.76 -26.86
CA LEU A 136 1.62 -6.31 -27.38
C LEU A 136 1.13 -5.55 -28.63
N GLU A 137 1.38 -4.24 -28.68
CA GLU A 137 1.03 -3.41 -29.83
C GLU A 137 1.85 -3.83 -31.05
N GLN A 138 3.15 -4.07 -30.86
CA GLN A 138 4.04 -4.60 -31.90
C GLN A 138 3.58 -5.97 -32.43
N ILE A 139 3.12 -6.87 -31.55
CA ILE A 139 2.57 -8.16 -31.97
C ILE A 139 1.31 -7.95 -32.82
N ARG A 140 0.37 -7.10 -32.36
CA ARG A 140 -0.86 -6.82 -33.10
C ARG A 140 -0.57 -6.21 -34.47
N GLU A 141 0.32 -5.22 -34.53
CA GLU A 141 0.73 -4.58 -35.79
C GLU A 141 1.37 -5.59 -36.76
N GLN A 142 2.19 -6.51 -36.25
CA GLN A 142 2.82 -7.55 -37.05
C GLN A 142 1.78 -8.57 -37.55
N GLU A 143 0.84 -8.99 -36.71
CA GLU A 143 -0.26 -9.89 -37.10
C GLU A 143 -1.20 -9.26 -38.13
N GLU A 144 -1.55 -7.98 -37.98
CA GLU A 144 -2.36 -7.24 -38.97
C GLU A 144 -1.66 -7.17 -40.34
N LYS A 145 -0.35 -6.93 -40.33
CA LYS A 145 0.49 -6.92 -41.53
C LYS A 145 0.58 -8.30 -42.18
N ASP A 146 0.70 -9.36 -41.39
CA ASP A 146 0.78 -10.74 -41.88
C ASP A 146 -0.58 -11.25 -42.40
N LEU A 147 -1.68 -10.70 -41.89
CA LEU A 147 -3.05 -10.97 -42.37
C LEU A 147 -3.45 -10.12 -43.61
N GLY A 148 -2.55 -9.27 -44.11
CA GLY A 148 -2.76 -8.51 -45.35
C GLY A 148 -3.86 -7.46 -45.25
N LYS A 149 -4.08 -6.88 -44.06
CA LYS A 149 -4.99 -5.74 -43.86
C LYS A 149 -4.25 -4.41 -43.94
#